data_AF-A0A4Q3SD71-F1
#
_entry.id   AF-A0A4Q3SD71-F1
#
_cell.length_a   1.000
_cell.length_b   1.000
_cell.length_c   1.000
_cell.angle_alpha   90.00
_cell.angle_beta   90.00
_cell.angle_gamma   90.00
#
_symmetry.space_group_name_H-M   'P 1'
#
loop_
_entity.id
_entity.type
_entity.pdbx_description
1 polymer ?
#
loop_
_entity_poly.entity_id
_entity_poly.type
_entity_poly.pdbx_seq_one_letter_code
_entity_poly.pdbx_strand_id
1 'polypeptide(L)'
;YLKTAYKKEPVFAHSKIIYTLGNNSFKEKLSADFLKIANISPNIKDKDLEPFKDLNNVAMQRGGATYADAITFGAEKIDKKLVEEFGKVRGKKVLTHSDDADLTDYLQLYSDLAK
;
A
#
# COMPACT_ATOMS: atom_id res chain seq x y z
N TYR A 1 -4.66 4.19 8.53
CA TYR A 1 -3.39 3.43 8.40
C TYR A 1 -2.20 4.28 8.86
N LEU A 2 -0.96 3.79 8.77
CA LEU A 2 0.24 4.33 9.46
C LEU A 2 0.37 5.86 9.50
N LYS A 3 0.35 6.57 8.35
CA LYS A 3 0.45 8.04 8.37
C LYS A 3 -0.69 8.71 9.14
N THR A 4 -1.90 8.16 9.08
CA THR A 4 -3.03 8.63 9.89
C THR A 4 -2.84 8.34 11.37
N ALA A 5 -2.35 7.14 11.71
CA ALA A 5 -2.12 6.70 13.09
C ALA A 5 -1.08 7.60 13.79
N TYR A 6 0.04 7.85 13.09
CA TYR A 6 1.21 8.55 13.60
C TYR A 6 1.34 10.01 13.14
N LYS A 7 0.26 10.61 12.59
CA LYS A 7 0.30 11.99 12.07
C LYS A 7 0.72 13.07 13.08
N LYS A 8 0.60 12.77 14.38
CA LYS A 8 0.95 13.69 15.47
C LYS A 8 2.35 13.43 16.05
N GLU A 9 3.04 12.40 15.57
CA GLU A 9 4.37 12.01 16.04
C GLU A 9 5.45 12.68 15.17
N PRO A 10 6.21 13.64 15.71
CA PRO A 10 7.19 14.39 14.94
C PRO A 10 8.28 13.51 14.30
N VAL A 11 8.63 12.40 14.95
CA VAL A 11 9.61 11.43 14.44
C VAL A 11 9.20 10.82 13.09
N PHE A 12 7.90 10.79 12.78
CA PHE A 12 7.37 10.24 11.52
C PHE A 12 6.92 11.32 10.53
N ALA A 13 7.10 12.61 10.83
CA ALA A 13 6.60 13.71 10.01
C ALA A 13 7.14 13.69 8.58
N HIS A 14 8.38 13.24 8.39
CA HIS A 14 9.04 13.14 7.10
C HIS A 14 9.13 11.71 6.55
N SER A 15 8.52 10.74 7.23
CA SER A 15 8.54 9.35 6.77
C SER A 15 7.80 9.18 5.45
N LYS A 16 8.38 8.39 4.55
CA LYS A 16 7.76 7.95 3.31
C LYS A 16 7.45 6.46 3.40
N ILE A 17 6.33 6.06 2.84
CA ILE A 17 5.87 4.67 2.79
C ILE A 17 5.89 4.24 1.33
N ILE A 18 6.65 3.18 1.06
CA ILE A 18 6.62 2.47 -0.22
C ILE A 18 5.91 1.15 0.02
N TYR A 19 4.93 0.82 -0.82
CA TYR A 19 4.23 -0.47 -0.75
C TYR A 19 4.38 -1.23 -2.05
N THR A 20 4.78 -2.50 -1.94
CA THR A 20 4.94 -3.39 -3.09
C THR A 20 3.75 -4.32 -3.20
N LEU A 21 3.01 -4.19 -4.29
CA LEU A 21 1.95 -5.12 -4.68
C LEU A 21 2.57 -6.46 -5.09
N GLY A 22 1.98 -7.55 -4.63
CA GLY A 22 2.49 -8.91 -4.85
C GLY A 22 1.38 -9.91 -5.24
N ASN A 23 1.78 -11.17 -5.40
CA ASN A 23 0.82 -12.25 -5.64
C ASN A 23 -0.13 -12.42 -4.44
N ASN A 24 -1.36 -12.88 -4.71
CA ASN A 24 -2.28 -13.25 -3.63
C ASN A 24 -1.69 -14.40 -2.80
N SER A 25 -1.46 -14.17 -1.50
CA SER A 25 -0.88 -15.18 -0.61
C SER A 25 -1.89 -16.12 0.06
N PHE A 26 -3.17 -15.77 0.04
CA PHE A 26 -4.27 -16.61 0.54
C PHE A 26 -5.56 -16.35 -0.23
N LYS A 27 -6.50 -17.30 -0.21
CA LYS A 27 -7.79 -17.22 -0.95
C LYS A 27 -8.99 -17.02 -0.02
N GLU A 28 -8.80 -17.33 1.25
CA GLU A 28 -9.80 -17.25 2.30
C GLU A 28 -10.13 -15.79 2.66
N LYS A 29 -11.14 -15.62 3.51
CA LYS A 29 -11.41 -14.34 4.16
C LYS A 29 -10.87 -14.35 5.59
N LEU A 30 -10.34 -13.21 5.99
CA LEU A 30 -10.03 -12.90 7.37
C LEU A 30 -11.33 -12.79 8.18
N SER A 31 -11.21 -12.98 9.50
CA SER A 31 -12.34 -12.81 10.42
C SER A 31 -12.93 -11.39 10.32
N ALA A 32 -14.24 -11.26 10.57
CA ALA A 32 -14.90 -9.96 10.70
C ALA A 32 -14.30 -9.09 11.81
N ASP A 33 -13.64 -9.69 12.80
CA ASP A 33 -12.93 -8.97 13.86
C ASP A 33 -11.65 -8.29 13.37
N PHE A 34 -11.17 -8.60 12.17
CA PHE A 34 -9.97 -7.98 11.60
C PHE A 34 -10.05 -6.45 11.61
N LEU A 35 -11.19 -5.84 11.23
CA LEU A 35 -11.31 -4.38 11.20
C LEU A 35 -11.21 -3.76 12.60
N LYS A 36 -11.64 -4.48 13.63
CA LYS A 36 -11.49 -4.05 15.03
C LYS A 36 -10.00 -4.05 15.42
N ILE A 37 -9.27 -5.09 15.04
CA ILE A 37 -7.83 -5.23 15.30
C ILE A 37 -7.01 -4.20 14.49
N ALA A 38 -7.40 -3.95 13.23
CA ALA A 38 -6.75 -2.99 12.35
C ALA A 38 -6.91 -1.53 12.82
N ASN A 39 -7.89 -1.25 13.69
CA ASN A 39 -8.05 0.05 14.33
C ASN A 39 -7.03 0.24 15.48
N ILE A 40 -5.77 0.37 15.11
CA ILE A 40 -4.63 0.47 16.04
C ILE A 40 -4.49 1.83 16.75
N SER A 41 -5.32 2.82 16.41
CA SER A 41 -5.18 4.19 16.91
C SER A 41 -6.51 4.94 16.83
N PRO A 42 -6.88 5.76 17.84
CA PRO A 42 -8.10 6.56 17.79
C PRO A 42 -8.11 7.61 16.66
N ASN A 43 -6.97 7.84 16.01
CA ASN A 43 -6.89 8.71 14.84
C ASN A 43 -7.42 8.04 13.56
N ILE A 44 -7.49 6.71 13.51
CA ILE A 44 -8.02 5.94 12.38
C ILE A 44 -9.54 5.89 12.50
N LYS A 45 -10.23 6.38 11.46
CA LYS A 45 -11.70 6.36 11.38
C LYS A 45 -12.16 5.25 10.45
N ASP A 46 -13.45 4.94 10.44
CA ASP A 46 -14.02 3.88 9.60
C ASP A 46 -13.71 4.08 8.10
N LYS A 47 -13.70 5.34 7.62
CA LYS A 47 -13.28 5.67 6.26
C LYS A 47 -11.83 5.29 5.93
N ASP A 48 -10.96 5.26 6.94
CA ASP A 48 -9.56 4.87 6.82
C ASP A 48 -9.39 3.33 6.83
N LEU A 49 -10.48 2.59 7.05
CA LEU A 49 -10.54 1.14 7.04
C LEU A 49 -11.29 0.59 5.81
N GLU A 50 -11.98 1.45 5.07
CA GLU A 50 -12.76 1.11 3.86
C GLU A 50 -11.98 0.24 2.85
N PRO A 51 -10.68 0.48 2.55
CA PRO A 51 -9.94 -0.38 1.63
C PRO A 51 -9.82 -1.84 2.05
N PHE A 52 -9.95 -2.11 3.36
CA PHE A 52 -9.78 -3.44 3.96
C PHE A 52 -11.10 -4.21 4.12
N LYS A 53 -12.25 -3.60 3.79
CA LYS A 53 -13.59 -4.15 4.11
C LYS A 53 -13.92 -5.50 3.48
N ASP A 54 -13.29 -5.84 2.36
CA ASP A 54 -13.56 -7.10 1.65
C ASP A 54 -12.92 -8.31 2.40
N LEU A 55 -12.07 -8.04 3.39
CA LEU A 55 -11.44 -9.02 4.30
C LEU A 55 -10.66 -10.13 3.59
N ASN A 56 -10.14 -9.88 2.38
CA ASN A 56 -9.37 -10.85 1.61
C ASN A 56 -7.96 -10.31 1.33
N ASN A 57 -7.10 -11.13 0.71
CA ASN A 57 -5.73 -10.72 0.40
C ASN A 57 -5.67 -9.46 -0.48
N VAL A 58 -6.56 -9.39 -1.48
CA VAL A 58 -6.67 -8.23 -2.38
C VAL A 58 -6.99 -6.94 -1.59
N ALA A 59 -7.86 -7.01 -0.59
CA ALA A 59 -8.17 -5.89 0.29
C ALA A 59 -6.97 -5.44 1.13
N MET A 60 -6.14 -6.39 1.59
CA MET A 60 -4.92 -6.07 2.34
C MET A 60 -3.92 -5.33 1.45
N GLN A 61 -3.74 -5.81 0.23
CA GLN A 61 -2.88 -5.17 -0.76
C GLN A 61 -3.41 -3.80 -1.19
N ARG A 62 -4.73 -3.70 -1.44
CA ARG A 62 -5.40 -2.43 -1.73
C ARG A 62 -5.14 -1.44 -0.62
N GLY A 63 -5.38 -1.82 0.63
CA GLY A 63 -5.14 -0.97 1.78
C GLY A 63 -3.68 -0.53 1.90
N GLY A 64 -2.69 -1.37 1.63
CA GLY A 64 -1.28 -0.94 1.58
C GLY A 64 -1.03 0.11 0.48
N ALA A 65 -1.52 -0.15 -0.73
CA ALA A 65 -1.32 0.71 -1.90
C ALA A 65 -2.09 2.04 -1.84
N THR A 66 -3.34 2.05 -1.35
CA THR A 66 -4.17 3.27 -1.14
C THR A 66 -3.43 4.31 -0.31
N TYR A 67 -2.49 3.85 0.49
CA TYR A 67 -2.00 4.55 1.64
C TYR A 67 -0.49 4.82 1.62
N ALA A 68 0.24 4.17 0.72
CA ALA A 68 1.63 4.48 0.42
C ALA A 68 1.82 5.82 -0.30
N ASP A 69 3.02 6.40 -0.22
CA ASP A 69 3.46 7.54 -1.04
C ASP A 69 3.90 7.08 -2.44
N ALA A 70 4.41 5.85 -2.53
CA ALA A 70 4.78 5.21 -3.77
C ALA A 70 4.36 3.74 -3.78
N ILE A 71 4.07 3.23 -4.96
CA ILE A 71 3.63 1.86 -5.19
C ILE A 71 4.59 1.19 -6.16
N THR A 72 5.04 0.00 -5.83
CA THR A 72 5.80 -0.84 -6.78
C THR A 72 5.03 -2.13 -7.05
N PHE A 73 5.16 -2.66 -8.27
CA PHE A 73 4.61 -3.96 -8.64
C PHE A 73 5.76 -4.96 -8.57
N GLY A 74 5.66 -5.94 -7.66
CA GLY A 74 6.75 -6.86 -7.33
C GLY A 74 6.49 -8.31 -7.73
N ALA A 75 5.46 -8.58 -8.53
CA ALA A 75 5.21 -9.91 -9.07
C ALA A 75 4.58 -9.83 -10.46
N GLU A 76 4.81 -10.86 -11.28
CA GLU A 76 4.18 -10.99 -12.60
C GLU A 76 2.64 -10.96 -12.54
N LYS A 77 2.05 -11.60 -11.52
CA LYS A 77 0.61 -11.89 -11.45
C LYS A 77 -0.07 -11.16 -10.29
N ILE A 78 -0.22 -9.86 -10.44
CA ILE A 78 -1.03 -9.03 -9.54
C ILE A 78 -2.52 -9.16 -9.89
N ASP A 79 -3.38 -9.10 -8.89
CA ASP A 79 -4.84 -9.10 -9.08
C ASP A 79 -5.25 -7.94 -10.00
N LYS A 80 -6.10 -8.23 -11.01
CA LYS A 80 -6.51 -7.26 -12.03
C LYS A 80 -7.11 -5.99 -11.43
N LYS A 81 -7.86 -6.10 -10.33
CA LYS A 81 -8.46 -4.93 -9.68
C LYS A 81 -7.40 -3.97 -9.14
N LEU A 82 -6.30 -4.51 -8.60
CA LEU A 82 -5.18 -3.72 -8.09
C LEU A 82 -4.40 -3.06 -9.23
N VAL A 83 -4.21 -3.78 -10.35
CA VAL A 83 -3.57 -3.23 -11.55
C VAL A 83 -4.38 -2.07 -12.13
N GLU A 84 -5.70 -2.25 -12.26
CA GLU A 84 -6.60 -1.20 -12.77
C GLU A 84 -6.66 0.02 -11.83
N GLU A 85 -6.70 -0.22 -10.52
CA GLU A 85 -6.81 0.84 -9.51
C GLU A 85 -5.49 1.62 -9.33
N PHE A 86 -4.34 0.95 -9.34
CA PHE A 86 -3.05 1.55 -8.97
C PHE A 86 -2.05 1.70 -10.11
N GLY A 87 -2.23 1.02 -11.24
CA GLY A 87 -1.26 1.06 -12.34
C GLY A 87 -1.06 2.44 -12.98
N LYS A 88 -2.06 3.32 -12.85
CA LYS A 88 -2.02 4.71 -13.37
C LYS A 88 -2.53 5.74 -12.35
N VAL A 89 -2.41 5.43 -11.06
CA VAL A 89 -2.93 6.32 -10.00
C VAL A 89 -2.18 7.65 -10.03
N ARG A 90 -2.94 8.76 -10.02
CA ARG A 90 -2.36 10.10 -9.99
C ARG A 90 -1.91 10.48 -8.58
N GLY A 91 -0.85 11.26 -8.48
CA GLY A 91 -0.34 11.78 -7.20
C GLY A 91 0.55 10.82 -6.41
N LYS A 92 0.87 9.64 -6.97
CA LYS A 92 1.85 8.69 -6.40
C LYS A 92 2.86 8.30 -7.46
N LYS A 93 4.09 8.02 -7.04
CA LYS A 93 5.05 7.36 -7.92
C LYS A 93 4.67 5.88 -8.03
N VAL A 94 4.60 5.39 -9.25
CA VAL A 94 4.28 4.00 -9.55
C VAL A 94 5.42 3.40 -10.34
N LEU A 95 5.95 2.28 -9.85
CA LEU A 95 6.96 1.50 -10.55
C LEU A 95 6.38 0.14 -10.93
N THR A 96 6.36 -0.17 -12.22
CA THR A 96 5.88 -1.46 -12.72
C THR A 96 6.96 -2.54 -12.61
N HIS A 97 6.54 -3.79 -12.50
CA HIS A 97 7.45 -4.93 -12.54
C HIS A 97 8.06 -5.06 -13.94
N SER A 98 9.37 -5.36 -14.00
CA SER A 98 10.07 -5.70 -15.23
C SER A 98 11.20 -6.66 -14.87
N ASP A 99 11.25 -7.82 -15.53
CA ASP A 99 12.26 -8.85 -15.28
C ASP A 99 13.67 -8.42 -15.72
N ASP A 100 13.74 -7.51 -16.69
CA ASP A 100 14.98 -6.95 -17.24
C ASP A 100 15.39 -5.64 -16.57
N ALA A 101 14.59 -5.11 -15.64
CA ALA A 101 14.90 -3.86 -14.96
C ALA A 101 16.05 -4.06 -13.97
N ASP A 102 17.04 -3.19 -14.07
CA ASP A 102 18.05 -3.06 -13.03
C ASP A 102 17.53 -2.24 -11.84
N LEU A 103 18.39 -1.99 -10.85
CA LEU A 103 18.02 -1.25 -9.65
C LEU A 103 17.90 0.26 -9.87
N THR A 104 18.17 0.79 -11.07
CA THR A 104 18.25 2.23 -11.35
C THR A 104 16.93 2.92 -11.04
N ASP A 105 15.80 2.36 -11.49
CA ASP A 105 14.49 2.98 -11.25
C ASP A 105 14.10 2.98 -9.77
N TYR A 106 14.50 1.94 -9.03
CA TYR A 106 14.32 1.88 -7.58
C TYR A 106 15.19 2.94 -6.88
N LEU A 107 16.47 3.06 -7.25
CA LEU A 107 17.37 4.08 -6.70
C LEU A 107 16.83 5.49 -6.99
N GLN A 108 16.29 5.73 -8.18
CA GLN A 108 15.66 6.99 -8.54
C GLN A 108 14.38 7.23 -7.72
N LEU A 109 13.55 6.20 -7.50
CA LEU A 109 12.38 6.27 -6.64
C LEU A 109 12.76 6.69 -5.21
N TYR A 110 13.74 6.02 -4.59
CA TYR A 110 14.22 6.36 -3.26
C TYR A 110 14.79 7.79 -3.21
N SER A 111 15.59 8.17 -4.21
CA SER A 111 16.19 9.51 -4.29
C SER A 111 15.12 10.62 -4.39
N ASP A 112 14.04 10.38 -5.12
CA ASP A 112 12.95 11.35 -5.24
C ASP A 112 12.05 11.41 -4.01
N LEU A 113 11.94 10.30 -3.27
CA LEU A 113 11.19 10.27 -2.01
C LEU A 113 11.99 10.84 -0.84
N ALA A 114 13.32 10.83 -0.89
CA ALA A 114 14.17 11.40 0.14
C ALA A 114 14.20 12.95 0.16
N LYS A 115 13.59 13.58 -0.85
CA LYS A 115 13.40 15.04 -0.94
C LYS A 115 12.20 15.50 -0.08
#